data_AF-A0A2H1BV60-F1
#
_entry.id   AF-A0A2H1BV60-F1
#
_cell.length_a   1.000
_cell.length_b   1.000
_cell.length_c   1.000
_cell.angle_alpha   90.00
_cell.angle_beta   90.00
_cell.angle_gamma   90.00
#
_symmetry.space_group_name_H-M   'P 1'
#
loop_
_entity.id
_entity.type
_entity.pdbx_description
1 polymer ?
#
loop_
_entity_poly.entity_id
_entity_poly.type
_entity_poly.pdbx_seq_one_letter_code
_entity_poly.pdbx_strand_id
1 'polypeptide(L)'
;MGLLTAGAPLTWSETKKHARYIQEQGIKQFIYLYNKFSARVKRKLKFGDEIEYTLVRFDPHSGHAQLLLAASDLLEKLPHYEENGEPIIWQPEYAEYMIEGLPGCPFGQLLHSFTSIERSMRKRRLQLESHLPKGCCALTISVFPRLGCPDFTYPPCAPTPHEGPSRSLFFPTEAINQGHPRFM
;
A
#
# COMPACT_ATOMS: atom_id res chain seq x y z
N MET A 1 -0.96 -5.81 -5.03
CA MET A 1 0.52 -5.64 -5.17
C MET A 1 1.38 -6.94 -5.15
N GLY A 2 2.62 -6.92 -5.68
CA GLY A 2 3.53 -8.08 -5.83
C GLY A 2 4.34 -8.47 -4.57
N LEU A 3 5.05 -9.60 -4.60
CA LEU A 3 5.80 -10.14 -3.45
C LEU A 3 6.91 -9.17 -2.96
N LEU A 4 6.70 -8.56 -1.79
CA LEU A 4 7.69 -7.76 -1.08
C LEU A 4 8.58 -8.67 -0.24
N THR A 5 9.56 -9.29 -0.90
CA THR A 5 10.60 -10.04 -0.19
C THR A 5 11.77 -9.11 0.08
N ALA A 6 12.23 -9.06 1.32
CA ALA A 6 13.38 -8.25 1.69
C ALA A 6 14.65 -8.73 0.95
N GLY A 7 15.36 -7.79 0.35
CA GLY A 7 16.64 -7.99 -0.33
C GLY A 7 17.42 -6.68 -0.38
N ALA A 8 18.67 -6.73 -0.82
CA ALA A 8 19.48 -5.53 -0.99
C ALA A 8 19.14 -4.83 -2.32
N PRO A 9 18.56 -3.61 -2.32
CA PRO A 9 18.32 -2.89 -3.56
C PRO A 9 19.64 -2.45 -4.19
N LEU A 10 19.68 -2.46 -5.53
CA LEU A 10 20.79 -1.89 -6.29
C LEU A 10 20.52 -0.41 -6.54
N THR A 11 21.56 0.42 -6.46
CA THR A 11 21.47 1.82 -6.90
C THR A 11 21.13 1.89 -8.38
N TRP A 12 20.71 3.07 -8.87
CA TRP A 12 20.46 3.28 -10.30
C TRP A 12 21.68 2.91 -11.17
N SER A 13 22.88 3.36 -10.77
CA SER A 13 24.12 3.11 -11.51
C SER A 13 24.48 1.63 -11.58
N GLU A 14 24.15 0.85 -10.56
CA GLU A 14 24.36 -0.60 -10.53
C GLU A 14 23.28 -1.31 -11.36
N THR A 15 22.00 -1.00 -11.12
CA THR A 15 20.85 -1.56 -11.85
C THR A 15 20.99 -1.35 -13.36
N LYS A 16 21.44 -0.16 -13.78
CA LYS A 16 21.64 0.18 -15.19
C LYS A 16 22.61 -0.78 -15.90
N LYS A 17 23.63 -1.30 -15.20
CA LYS A 17 24.57 -2.30 -15.76
C LYS A 17 23.88 -3.62 -16.08
N HIS A 18 22.81 -3.96 -15.37
CA HIS A 18 22.06 -5.20 -15.53
C HIS A 18 20.77 -5.03 -16.34
N ALA A 19 20.42 -3.81 -16.79
CA ALA A 19 19.13 -3.52 -17.43
C ALA A 19 18.82 -4.45 -18.62
N ARG A 20 19.80 -4.69 -19.50
CA ARG A 20 19.64 -5.59 -20.65
C ARG A 20 19.41 -7.04 -20.21
N TYR A 21 20.18 -7.51 -19.22
CA TYR A 21 20.01 -8.84 -18.67
C TYR A 21 18.60 -9.01 -18.06
N ILE A 22 18.14 -8.05 -17.25
CA ILE A 22 16.81 -8.07 -16.63
C ILE A 22 15.71 -8.14 -17.71
N GLN A 23 15.82 -7.31 -18.76
CA GLN A 23 14.88 -7.32 -19.86
C GLN A 23 14.84 -8.67 -20.59
N GLU A 24 16.01 -9.22 -20.95
CA GLU A 24 16.11 -10.50 -21.66
C GLU A 24 15.54 -11.66 -20.83
N GLN A 25 15.83 -11.71 -19.52
CA GLN A 25 15.26 -12.73 -18.63
C GLN A 25 13.75 -12.54 -18.44
N GLY A 26 13.27 -11.30 -18.31
CA GLY A 26 11.85 -11.00 -18.22
C GLY A 26 11.07 -11.46 -19.46
N ILE A 27 11.61 -11.24 -20.66
CA ILE A 27 11.01 -11.72 -21.91
C ILE A 27 10.98 -13.25 -21.94
N LYS A 28 12.07 -13.92 -21.57
CA LYS A 28 12.11 -15.40 -21.50
C LYS A 28 11.07 -15.95 -20.54
N GLN A 29 10.96 -15.37 -19.34
CA GLN A 29 9.95 -15.73 -18.34
C GLN A 29 8.53 -15.51 -18.88
N PHE A 30 8.28 -14.38 -19.54
CA PHE A 30 6.99 -14.09 -20.16
C PHE A 30 6.62 -15.14 -21.23
N ILE A 31 7.52 -15.43 -22.18
CA ILE A 31 7.30 -16.44 -23.23
C ILE A 31 7.06 -17.82 -22.61
N TYR A 32 7.85 -18.20 -21.60
CA TYR A 32 7.66 -19.46 -20.89
C TYR A 32 6.28 -19.55 -20.25
N LEU A 33 5.85 -18.52 -19.51
CA LEU A 33 4.53 -18.46 -18.88
C LEU A 33 3.41 -18.49 -19.91
N TYR A 34 3.55 -17.76 -21.02
CA TYR A 34 2.59 -17.77 -22.12
C TYR A 34 2.45 -19.18 -22.70
N ASN A 35 3.55 -19.82 -23.10
CA ASN A 35 3.52 -21.17 -23.66
C ASN A 35 2.96 -22.20 -22.67
N LYS A 36 3.26 -22.05 -21.38
CA LYS A 36 2.78 -22.96 -20.32
C LYS A 36 1.28 -22.84 -20.05
N PHE A 37 0.71 -21.64 -20.21
CA PHE A 37 -0.66 -21.35 -19.75
C PHE A 37 -1.62 -20.85 -20.84
N SER A 38 -1.19 -20.66 -22.08
CA SER A 38 -2.03 -20.13 -23.18
C SER A 38 -3.25 -21.00 -23.47
N ALA A 39 -3.11 -22.32 -23.39
CA ALA A 39 -4.22 -23.26 -23.60
C ALA A 39 -5.14 -23.43 -22.38
N ARG A 40 -4.86 -22.73 -21.26
CA ARG A 40 -5.61 -22.91 -20.02
C ARG A 40 -6.98 -22.24 -20.08
N VAL A 41 -8.02 -23.05 -20.17
CA VAL A 41 -9.41 -22.57 -20.01
C VAL A 41 -9.76 -22.48 -18.53
N LYS A 42 -9.93 -21.26 -18.00
CA LYS A 42 -10.47 -21.04 -16.65
C LYS A 42 -12.00 -21.05 -16.73
N ARG A 43 -12.63 -22.02 -16.07
CA ARG A 43 -14.11 -22.15 -16.00
C ARG A 43 -14.78 -21.31 -14.92
N LYS A 44 -13.99 -20.62 -14.10
CA LYS A 44 -14.45 -19.89 -12.91
C LYS A 44 -13.97 -18.44 -13.00
N LEU A 45 -14.90 -17.49 -12.97
CA LEU A 45 -14.57 -16.07 -12.81
C LEU A 45 -14.05 -15.84 -11.38
N LYS A 46 -12.85 -15.28 -11.28
CA LYS A 46 -12.28 -14.82 -10.02
C LYS A 46 -12.04 -13.33 -10.16
N PHE A 47 -12.47 -12.56 -9.18
CA PHE A 47 -12.24 -11.13 -9.11
C PHE A 47 -12.07 -10.72 -7.64
N GLY A 48 -11.54 -9.52 -7.43
CA GLY A 48 -11.26 -8.95 -6.12
C GLY A 48 -11.09 -7.44 -6.28
N ASP A 49 -11.03 -6.74 -5.17
CA ASP A 49 -10.71 -5.32 -5.10
C ASP A 49 -9.41 -5.10 -4.32
N GLU A 50 -8.70 -4.03 -4.65
CA GLU A 50 -7.57 -3.50 -3.88
C GLU A 50 -7.95 -2.07 -3.47
N ILE A 51 -7.85 -1.74 -2.18
CA ILE A 51 -8.25 -0.43 -1.65
C ILE A 51 -7.09 0.18 -0.87
N GLU A 52 -6.68 1.37 -1.30
CA GLU A 52 -5.68 2.19 -0.63
C GLU A 52 -6.35 3.14 0.38
N TYR A 53 -5.79 3.18 1.58
CA TYR A 53 -6.22 4.04 2.68
C TYR A 53 -5.14 5.05 3.00
N THR A 54 -5.52 6.32 3.08
CA THR A 54 -4.71 7.44 3.58
C THR A 54 -5.02 7.64 5.06
N LEU A 55 -4.02 7.49 5.91
CA LEU A 55 -4.12 7.67 7.36
C LEU A 55 -4.06 9.16 7.69
N VAL A 56 -5.07 9.67 8.40
CA VAL A 56 -5.19 11.09 8.74
C VAL A 56 -5.44 11.24 10.23
N ARG A 57 -4.69 12.15 10.87
CA ARG A 57 -4.93 12.64 12.22
C ARG A 57 -5.72 13.95 12.15
N PHE A 58 -6.80 14.02 12.91
CA PHE A 58 -7.53 15.26 13.20
C PHE A 58 -7.22 15.72 14.62
N ASP A 59 -6.67 16.92 14.74
CA ASP A 59 -6.42 17.54 16.02
C ASP A 59 -7.59 18.46 16.41
N PRO A 60 -8.39 18.11 17.44
CA PRO A 60 -9.54 18.91 17.83
C PRO A 60 -9.17 20.25 18.46
N HIS A 61 -7.94 20.41 18.95
CA HIS A 61 -7.49 21.65 19.61
C HIS A 61 -7.03 22.69 18.59
N SER A 62 -6.22 22.28 17.61
CA SER A 62 -5.73 23.17 16.56
C SER A 62 -6.65 23.25 15.34
N GLY A 63 -7.57 22.29 15.18
CA GLY A 63 -8.40 22.15 13.98
C GLY A 63 -7.62 21.64 12.77
N HIS A 64 -6.39 21.14 12.97
CA HIS A 64 -5.53 20.66 11.89
C HIS A 64 -5.88 19.23 11.48
N ALA A 65 -5.79 18.97 10.17
CA ALA A 65 -5.78 17.63 9.61
C ALA A 65 -4.37 17.38 9.04
N GLN A 66 -3.76 16.26 9.41
CA GLN A 66 -2.38 15.91 9.05
C GLN A 66 -2.30 14.43 8.64
N LEU A 67 -1.36 14.09 7.76
CA LEU A 67 -1.08 12.72 7.38
C LEU A 67 -0.37 11.99 8.52
N LEU A 68 -0.95 10.88 8.99
CA LEU A 68 -0.39 10.07 10.06
C LEU A 68 0.68 9.13 9.52
N LEU A 69 1.94 9.36 9.89
CA LEU A 69 3.09 8.52 9.53
C LEU A 69 3.16 7.32 10.48
N ALA A 70 2.44 6.25 10.18
CA ALA A 70 2.33 5.07 11.04
C ALA A 70 2.06 3.76 10.27
N ALA A 71 2.14 3.77 8.93
CA ALA A 71 1.75 2.64 8.11
C ALA A 71 2.59 1.38 8.42
N SER A 72 3.91 1.52 8.51
CA SER A 72 4.82 0.42 8.83
C SER A 72 4.49 -0.22 10.19
N ASP A 73 4.40 0.60 11.24
CA ASP A 73 4.06 0.17 12.60
C ASP A 73 2.67 -0.48 12.70
N LEU A 74 1.69 0.00 11.92
CA LEU A 74 0.35 -0.55 11.89
C LEU A 74 0.30 -1.89 11.15
N LEU A 75 1.02 -2.02 10.04
CA LEU A 75 1.06 -3.25 9.26
C LEU A 75 1.59 -4.44 10.05
N GLU A 76 2.50 -4.23 11.01
CA GLU A 76 2.98 -5.28 11.92
C GLU A 76 1.91 -5.74 12.92
N LYS A 77 0.93 -4.87 13.23
CA LYS A 77 -0.08 -5.10 14.28
C LYS A 77 -1.42 -5.55 13.71
N LEU A 78 -1.69 -5.26 12.44
CA LEU A 78 -2.97 -5.57 11.80
C LEU A 78 -3.16 -7.09 11.65
N PRO A 79 -4.31 -7.63 12.08
CA PRO A 79 -4.59 -9.04 11.90
C PRO A 79 -4.83 -9.38 10.43
N HIS A 80 -4.34 -10.53 9.99
CA HIS A 80 -4.54 -11.05 8.63
C HIS A 80 -5.86 -11.79 8.43
N TYR A 81 -6.81 -11.62 9.35
CA TYR A 81 -8.11 -12.29 9.34
C TYR A 81 -9.20 -11.36 9.86
N GLU A 82 -10.40 -11.48 9.32
CA GLU A 82 -11.64 -10.94 9.88
C GLU A 82 -12.08 -11.73 11.13
N GLU A 83 -12.99 -11.15 11.92
CA GLU A 83 -13.59 -11.83 13.09
C GLU A 83 -14.28 -13.16 12.74
N ASN A 84 -14.80 -13.29 11.51
CA ASN A 84 -15.43 -14.51 11.01
C ASN A 84 -14.41 -15.53 10.43
N GLY A 85 -13.11 -15.24 10.50
CA GLY A 85 -12.02 -16.09 10.01
C GLY A 85 -11.68 -15.94 8.53
N GLU A 86 -12.34 -15.03 7.79
CA GLU A 86 -11.98 -14.76 6.38
C GLU A 86 -10.63 -14.02 6.31
N PRO A 87 -9.66 -14.44 5.48
CA PRO A 87 -8.36 -13.80 5.43
C PRO A 87 -8.45 -12.38 4.83
N ILE A 88 -7.67 -11.46 5.39
CA ILE A 88 -7.42 -10.13 4.84
C ILE A 88 -5.93 -10.02 4.54
N ILE A 89 -5.60 -9.42 3.40
CA ILE A 89 -4.24 -9.09 3.05
C ILE A 89 -4.08 -7.58 3.22
N TRP A 90 -3.16 -7.19 4.10
CA TRP A 90 -2.68 -5.82 4.24
C TRP A 90 -1.31 -5.72 3.59
N GLN A 91 -1.06 -4.65 2.83
CA GLN A 91 0.21 -4.40 2.14
C GLN A 91 0.67 -2.96 2.40
N PRO A 92 1.99 -2.73 2.46
CA PRO A 92 2.54 -1.39 2.45
C PRO A 92 2.38 -0.76 1.06
N GLU A 93 2.15 0.55 1.07
CA GLU A 93 2.20 1.40 -0.11
C GLU A 93 3.39 2.36 -0.05
N TYR A 94 3.59 3.15 -1.11
CA TYR A 94 4.75 4.07 -1.23
C TYR A 94 4.96 4.98 -0.01
N ALA A 95 3.89 5.48 0.61
CA ALA A 95 3.97 6.46 1.67
C ALA A 95 3.74 5.86 3.07
N GLU A 96 4.38 6.44 4.08
CA GLU A 96 4.27 6.02 5.48
C GLU A 96 2.90 6.34 6.10
N TYR A 97 2.03 7.03 5.36
CA TYR A 97 0.64 7.28 5.70
C TYR A 97 -0.34 6.47 4.84
N MET A 98 0.14 5.49 4.05
CA MET A 98 -0.70 4.69 3.17
C MET A 98 -0.66 3.20 3.50
N ILE A 99 -1.82 2.56 3.49
CA ILE A 99 -1.99 1.11 3.64
C ILE A 99 -2.93 0.62 2.54
N GLU A 100 -2.56 -0.47 1.85
CA GLU A 100 -3.44 -1.18 0.91
C GLU A 100 -4.09 -2.38 1.61
N GLY A 101 -5.40 -2.56 1.42
CA GLY A 101 -6.17 -3.68 1.95
C GLY A 101 -6.92 -4.44 0.87
N LEU A 102 -6.84 -5.76 0.88
CA LEU A 102 -7.45 -6.67 -0.09
C LEU A 102 -8.17 -7.84 0.61
N PRO A 103 -9.23 -8.41 0.00
CA PRO A 103 -9.73 -9.70 0.46
C PRO A 103 -8.69 -10.79 0.22
N GLY A 104 -8.44 -11.66 1.21
CA GLY A 104 -7.45 -12.74 1.10
C GLY A 104 -7.88 -13.89 0.20
N CYS A 105 -9.15 -13.91 -0.22
CA CYS A 105 -9.69 -14.83 -1.21
C CYS A 105 -10.46 -14.04 -2.27
N PRO A 106 -10.36 -14.40 -3.57
CA PRO A 106 -11.20 -13.82 -4.61
C PRO A 106 -12.68 -14.03 -4.30
N PHE A 107 -13.51 -13.05 -4.65
CA PHE A 107 -14.96 -13.15 -4.52
C PHE A 107 -15.54 -14.29 -5.36
N GLY A 108 -16.75 -14.71 -4.98
CA GLY A 108 -17.49 -15.80 -5.60
C GLY A 108 -17.84 -15.55 -7.08
N GLN A 109 -18.23 -16.63 -7.76
CA GLN A 109 -18.50 -16.60 -9.22
C GLN A 109 -19.92 -16.16 -9.59
N LEU A 110 -20.82 -16.10 -8.63
CA LEU A 110 -22.22 -15.76 -8.85
C LEU A 110 -22.41 -14.25 -8.83
N LEU A 111 -23.39 -13.74 -9.58
CA LEU A 111 -23.76 -12.31 -9.55
C LEU A 111 -24.09 -11.82 -8.13
N HIS A 112 -24.60 -12.70 -7.26
CA HIS A 112 -24.85 -12.35 -5.86
C HIS A 112 -23.57 -11.93 -5.11
N SER A 113 -22.39 -12.41 -5.53
CA SER A 113 -21.10 -12.07 -4.90
C SER A 113 -20.73 -10.59 -5.05
N PHE A 114 -21.35 -9.86 -5.98
CA PHE A 114 -21.18 -8.40 -6.06
C PHE A 114 -21.77 -7.68 -4.84
N THR A 115 -22.77 -8.27 -4.20
CA THR A 115 -23.41 -7.68 -3.00
C THR A 115 -22.54 -7.78 -1.74
N SER A 116 -21.51 -8.63 -1.74
CA SER A 116 -20.60 -8.77 -0.59
C SER A 116 -19.40 -7.81 -0.62
N ILE A 117 -19.16 -7.14 -1.75
CA ILE A 117 -17.96 -6.30 -1.96
C ILE A 117 -17.92 -5.15 -0.94
N GLU A 118 -18.98 -4.33 -0.89
CA GLU A 118 -19.06 -3.20 0.03
C GLU A 118 -18.94 -3.64 1.50
N ARG A 119 -19.56 -4.79 1.84
CA ARG A 119 -19.46 -5.36 3.18
C ARG A 119 -18.02 -5.73 3.52
N SER A 120 -17.30 -6.38 2.61
CA SER A 120 -15.87 -6.70 2.77
C SER A 120 -15.02 -5.44 2.93
N MET A 121 -15.28 -4.39 2.13
CA MET A 121 -14.57 -3.10 2.26
C MET A 121 -14.84 -2.44 3.62
N ARG A 122 -16.10 -2.43 4.07
CA ARG A 122 -16.49 -1.86 5.36
C ARG A 122 -15.81 -2.58 6.52
N LYS A 123 -15.76 -3.91 6.50
CA LYS A 123 -15.09 -4.69 7.55
C LYS A 123 -13.59 -4.42 7.60
N ARG A 124 -12.91 -4.38 6.45
CA ARG A 124 -11.49 -3.97 6.37
C ARG A 124 -11.27 -2.58 6.97
N ARG A 125 -12.10 -1.60 6.63
CA ARG A 125 -12.01 -0.25 7.22
C ARG A 125 -12.21 -0.27 8.73
N LEU A 126 -13.23 -0.95 9.24
CA LEU A 126 -13.51 -1.03 10.68
C LEU A 126 -12.35 -1.69 11.44
N GLN A 127 -11.75 -2.73 10.86
CA GLN A 127 -10.57 -3.38 11.42
C GLN A 127 -9.36 -2.44 11.43
N LEU A 128 -9.13 -1.70 10.35
CA LEU A 128 -8.04 -0.72 10.30
C LEU A 128 -8.27 0.40 11.34
N GLU A 129 -9.47 0.97 11.38
CA GLU A 129 -9.83 2.06 12.31
C GLU A 129 -9.78 1.64 13.78
N SER A 130 -10.06 0.38 14.11
CA SER A 130 -9.95 -0.10 15.50
C SER A 130 -8.51 -0.17 16.02
N HIS A 131 -7.52 -0.16 15.12
CA HIS A 131 -6.10 -0.14 15.45
C HIS A 131 -5.49 1.27 15.38
N LEU A 132 -6.25 2.27 14.95
CA LEU A 132 -5.78 3.64 14.88
C LEU A 132 -5.83 4.33 16.25
N PRO A 133 -4.89 5.27 16.52
CA PRO A 133 -4.97 6.13 17.69
C PRO A 133 -6.26 6.98 17.69
N LYS A 134 -6.68 7.41 18.89
CA LYS A 134 -7.82 8.34 19.02
C LYS A 134 -7.58 9.62 18.21
N GLY A 135 -8.62 10.09 17.53
CA GLY A 135 -8.55 11.27 16.66
C GLY A 135 -7.93 11.00 15.29
N CYS A 136 -7.59 9.75 14.96
CA CYS A 136 -7.13 9.36 13.64
C CYS A 136 -8.21 8.55 12.90
N CYS A 137 -8.20 8.59 11.57
CA CYS A 137 -9.05 7.76 10.73
C CYS A 137 -8.35 7.33 9.44
N ALA A 138 -8.88 6.30 8.80
CA ALA A 138 -8.46 5.87 7.48
C ALA A 138 -9.41 6.45 6.42
N LEU A 139 -8.91 7.27 5.49
CA LEU A 139 -9.69 7.85 4.40
C LEU A 139 -9.34 7.19 3.07
N THR A 140 -10.32 7.00 2.19
CA THR A 140 -10.08 6.56 0.81
C THR A 140 -10.15 7.78 -0.11
N ILE A 141 -9.12 8.63 -0.02
CA ILE A 141 -8.97 9.85 -0.81
C ILE A 141 -7.84 9.68 -1.82
N SER A 142 -8.05 10.14 -3.04
CA SER A 142 -7.02 10.06 -4.10
C SER A 142 -5.85 11.01 -3.87
N VAL A 143 -6.08 12.13 -3.16
CA VAL A 143 -5.05 13.12 -2.87
C VAL A 143 -5.34 13.79 -1.54
N PHE A 144 -4.30 13.97 -0.73
CA PHE A 144 -4.38 14.80 0.47
C PHE A 144 -4.21 16.28 0.08
N PRO A 145 -5.21 17.16 0.32
CA PRO A 145 -5.21 18.51 -0.25
C PRO A 145 -4.02 19.41 0.15
N ARG A 146 -3.42 19.16 1.33
CA ARG A 146 -2.29 19.93 1.86
C ARG A 146 -0.95 19.19 1.76
N LEU A 147 -0.84 18.21 0.87
CA LEU A 147 0.40 17.47 0.68
C LEU A 147 1.55 18.43 0.34
N GLY A 148 2.64 18.38 1.12
CA GLY A 148 3.80 19.25 0.94
C GLY A 148 3.65 20.68 1.47
N CYS A 149 2.53 21.04 2.10
CA CYS A 149 2.40 22.30 2.84
C CYS A 149 3.12 22.21 4.19
N PRO A 150 3.46 23.34 4.84
CA PRO A 150 3.95 23.32 6.22
C PRO A 150 3.02 22.53 7.15
N ASP A 151 3.62 21.73 8.04
CA ASP A 151 2.98 20.90 9.07
C ASP A 151 1.95 19.87 8.54
N PHE A 152 2.12 19.37 7.32
CA PHE A 152 1.16 18.42 6.74
C PHE A 152 1.25 16.98 7.28
N THR A 153 2.31 16.62 8.02
CA THR A 153 2.52 15.27 8.58
C THR A 153 2.40 15.26 10.11
N TYR A 154 2.09 14.08 10.65
CA TYR A 154 2.15 13.79 12.07
C TYR A 154 2.83 12.42 12.31
N PRO A 155 3.93 12.36 13.07
CA PRO A 155 4.66 13.49 13.67
C PRO A 155 5.13 14.54 12.63
N PRO A 156 5.33 15.81 13.03
CA PRO A 156 5.84 16.83 12.12
C PRO A 156 7.24 16.47 11.62
N CYS A 157 7.44 16.48 10.30
CA CYS A 157 8.71 16.18 9.66
C CYS A 157 9.10 17.31 8.70
N ALA A 158 10.39 17.63 8.64
CA ALA A 158 10.92 18.67 7.76
C ALA A 158 11.44 18.06 6.44
N PRO A 159 11.23 18.71 5.29
CA PRO A 159 11.80 18.25 4.03
C PRO A 159 13.33 18.36 4.02
N THR A 160 13.97 17.41 3.34
CA THR A 160 15.43 17.31 3.23
C THR A 160 15.89 17.54 1.78
N PRO A 161 15.99 18.79 1.30
CA PRO A 161 16.24 19.06 -0.12
C PRO A 161 17.66 18.73 -0.59
N HIS A 162 18.60 18.51 0.33
CA HIS A 162 20.00 18.23 0.04
C HIS A 162 20.41 16.77 0.32
N GLU A 163 19.52 15.97 0.89
CA GLU A 163 19.79 14.59 1.30
C GLU A 163 18.55 13.69 1.11
N GLY A 164 18.70 12.39 1.37
CA GLY A 164 17.61 11.43 1.19
C GLY A 164 17.26 11.12 -0.26
N PRO A 165 16.29 10.20 -0.47
CA PRO A 165 15.91 9.72 -1.79
C PRO A 165 15.07 10.71 -2.60
N SER A 166 14.18 11.48 -1.94
CA SER A 166 13.31 12.44 -2.64
C SER A 166 14.02 13.74 -2.99
N ARG A 167 14.96 14.19 -2.14
CA ARG A 167 15.58 15.54 -2.18
C ARG A 167 14.55 16.65 -2.40
N SER A 168 13.35 16.45 -1.86
CA SER A 168 12.21 17.32 -2.14
C SER A 168 12.29 18.60 -1.32
N LEU A 169 11.82 19.70 -1.89
CA LEU A 169 11.60 20.96 -1.17
C LEU A 169 10.39 20.88 -0.23
N PHE A 170 9.49 19.91 -0.44
CA PHE A 170 8.16 19.88 0.19
C PHE A 170 7.82 18.56 0.88
N PHE A 171 8.44 17.45 0.48
CA PHE A 171 8.07 16.11 0.94
C PHE A 171 9.21 15.48 1.77
N PRO A 172 9.03 15.28 3.09
CA PRO A 172 10.04 14.71 3.97
C PRO A 172 10.31 13.24 3.64
N THR A 173 11.53 12.79 3.92
CA THR A 173 11.94 11.40 3.65
C THR A 173 11.15 10.43 4.52
N GLU A 174 10.79 10.85 5.74
CA GLU A 174 10.00 10.12 6.72
C GLU A 174 8.57 9.85 6.24
N ALA A 175 8.07 10.62 5.27
CA ALA A 175 6.75 10.38 4.67
C ALA A 175 6.78 9.29 3.59
N ILE A 176 7.96 8.85 3.14
CA ILE A 176 8.13 7.64 2.33
C ILE A 176 8.03 6.42 3.25
N ASN A 177 7.53 5.31 2.77
CA ASN A 177 7.44 4.07 3.53
C ASN A 177 8.79 3.66 4.15
N GLN A 178 8.82 3.55 5.48
CA GLN A 178 10.02 3.22 6.25
C GLN A 178 10.22 1.71 6.43
N GLY A 179 9.17 0.92 6.20
CA GLY A 179 9.16 -0.52 6.43
C GLY A 179 9.77 -1.37 5.30
N HIS A 180 10.02 -0.81 4.11
CA HIS A 180 10.52 -1.61 2.99
C HIS A 180 11.53 -0.87 2.08
N PRO A 181 12.73 -1.45 1.84
CA PRO A 181 13.81 -0.80 1.08
C PRO A 181 13.54 -0.59 -0.42
N ARG A 182 12.41 -1.11 -0.92
CA ARG A 182 11.92 -0.85 -2.29
C ARG A 182 11.59 0.63 -2.50
N PHE A 183 11.14 1.31 -1.45
CA PHE A 183 10.64 2.67 -1.53
C PHE A 183 11.71 3.73 -1.20
N MET A 184 12.83 3.30 -0.62
CA MET A 184 13.95 4.15 -0.19
C MET A 184 15.13 4.14 -1.17
#